data_AF-A0A352UL47-F1
#
_entry.id   AF-A0A352UL47-F1
#
_cell.length_a   1.000
_cell.length_b   1.000
_cell.length_c   1.000
_cell.angle_alpha   90.00
_cell.angle_beta   90.00
_cell.angle_gamma   90.00
#
_symmetry.space_group_name_H-M   'P 1'
#
loop_
_entity.id
_entity.type
_entity.pdbx_description
1 polymer ?
#
loop_
_entity_poly.entity_id
_entity_poly.type
_entity_poly.pdbx_seq_one_letter_code
_entity_poly.pdbx_strand_id
1 'polypeptide(L)'
;MVRMKIYVVRPGDSLYAIARRNGVSVDTLVYNNQIAFPEHLAVGQTLVIPDGTSGGAMGEMEVNAYAYPSIQDDVLAEYLPYLTYLTPFTWMADAAGGLTPPGDEALITAAYRQNVAPMMSVANLRPAGGFSSDIAHAL
;
A
#
# COMPACT_ATOMS: atom_id res chain seq x y z
N MET A 1 -17.03 -1.80 12.53
CA MET A 1 -16.75 -3.09 11.87
C MET A 1 -17.43 -3.08 10.50
N VAL A 2 -16.68 -3.25 9.41
CA VAL A 2 -17.24 -3.39 8.06
C VAL A 2 -17.89 -4.76 7.97
N ARG A 3 -19.15 -4.83 7.53
CA ARG A 3 -19.83 -6.10 7.29
C ARG A 3 -19.59 -6.51 5.84
N MET A 4 -19.34 -7.81 5.64
CA MET A 4 -19.11 -8.39 4.32
C MET A 4 -20.30 -9.26 3.94
N LYS A 5 -20.73 -9.15 2.69
CA LYS A 5 -21.80 -9.94 2.10
C LYS A 5 -21.29 -10.75 0.92
N ILE A 6 -21.78 -11.98 0.81
CA ILE A 6 -21.53 -12.84 -0.34
C ILE A 6 -22.61 -12.61 -1.42
N TYR A 7 -22.17 -12.38 -2.66
CA TYR A 7 -23.02 -12.24 -3.84
C TYR A 7 -22.64 -13.28 -4.90
N VAL A 8 -23.64 -13.99 -5.43
CA VAL A 8 -23.42 -14.95 -6.53
C VAL A 8 -23.84 -14.31 -7.84
N VAL A 9 -22.90 -14.23 -8.79
CA VAL A 9 -23.05 -13.61 -10.12
C VAL A 9 -24.16 -14.30 -10.91
N ARG A 10 -25.01 -13.49 -11.52
CA ARG A 10 -26.17 -13.92 -12.31
C ARG A 10 -25.98 -13.58 -13.80
N PRO A 11 -26.71 -14.25 -14.70
CA PRO A 11 -26.69 -13.89 -16.11
C PRO A 11 -27.01 -12.40 -16.32
N GLY A 12 -26.18 -11.71 -17.09
CA GLY A 12 -26.32 -10.28 -17.38
C GLY A 12 -25.71 -9.33 -16.34
N ASP A 13 -25.13 -9.86 -15.25
CA ASP A 13 -24.38 -9.03 -14.32
C ASP A 13 -23.06 -8.52 -14.92
N SER A 14 -22.65 -7.33 -14.47
CA SER A 14 -21.32 -6.78 -14.71
C SER A 14 -20.76 -6.21 -13.42
N LEU A 15 -19.43 -6.07 -13.33
CA LEU A 15 -18.77 -5.42 -12.19
C LEU A 15 -19.39 -4.04 -11.90
N TYR A 16 -19.62 -3.24 -12.94
CA TYR A 16 -20.26 -1.92 -12.82
C TYR A 16 -21.67 -1.99 -12.24
N ALA A 17 -22.51 -2.90 -12.74
CA ALA A 17 -23.89 -3.03 -12.27
C ALA A 17 -23.95 -3.53 -10.81
N ILE A 18 -23.11 -4.50 -10.45
CA ILE A 18 -23.00 -5.04 -9.10
C ILE A 18 -22.47 -3.96 -8.14
N ALA A 19 -21.39 -3.27 -8.49
CA ALA A 19 -20.79 -2.23 -7.67
C ALA A 19 -21.81 -1.11 -7.37
N ARG A 20 -22.47 -0.59 -8.42
CA ARG A 20 -23.51 0.44 -8.29
C ARG A 20 -24.69 -0.01 -7.42
N ARG A 21 -25.14 -1.26 -7.57
CA ARG A 21 -26.27 -1.81 -6.79
C ARG A 21 -25.94 -1.93 -5.30
N ASN A 22 -24.68 -2.18 -4.96
CA ASN A 22 -24.25 -2.38 -3.58
C ASN A 22 -23.60 -1.13 -2.96
N GLY A 23 -23.53 -0.01 -3.69
CA GLY A 23 -22.96 1.24 -3.19
C GLY A 23 -21.45 1.19 -2.95
N VAL A 24 -20.73 0.40 -3.73
CA VAL A 24 -19.25 0.27 -3.67
C VAL A 24 -18.64 0.70 -5.00
N SER A 25 -17.34 1.03 -5.02
CA SER A 25 -16.64 1.27 -6.29
C SER A 25 -16.30 -0.04 -6.99
N VAL A 26 -16.09 0.03 -8.31
CA VAL A 26 -15.60 -1.13 -9.08
C VAL A 26 -14.24 -1.58 -8.57
N ASP A 27 -13.35 -0.64 -8.25
CA ASP A 27 -12.01 -0.94 -7.72
C ASP A 27 -12.08 -1.70 -6.39
N THR A 28 -13.00 -1.30 -5.50
CA THR A 28 -13.25 -2.04 -4.25
C THR A 28 -13.70 -3.48 -4.53
N LEU A 29 -14.55 -3.69 -5.55
CA LEU A 29 -15.03 -5.02 -5.89
C LEU A 29 -13.92 -5.90 -6.50
N VAL A 30 -13.14 -5.31 -7.41
CA VAL A 30 -11.99 -5.95 -8.08
C VAL A 30 -10.93 -6.35 -7.06
N TYR A 31 -10.53 -5.41 -6.20
CA TYR A 31 -9.51 -5.62 -5.16
C TYR A 31 -9.91 -6.71 -4.16
N ASN A 32 -11.11 -6.62 -3.57
CA ASN A 32 -11.56 -7.60 -2.57
C ASN A 32 -11.73 -9.03 -3.10
N ASN A 33 -11.83 -9.19 -4.42
CA ASN A 33 -12.07 -10.48 -5.07
C ASN A 33 -10.91 -10.93 -5.96
N GLN A 34 -9.78 -10.19 -5.95
CA GLN A 34 -8.60 -10.50 -6.77
C GLN A 34 -8.93 -10.75 -8.25
N ILE A 35 -9.85 -9.95 -8.79
CA ILE A 35 -10.28 -10.05 -10.19
C ILE A 35 -9.29 -9.25 -11.03
N ALA A 36 -8.82 -9.79 -12.15
CA ALA A 36 -8.06 -8.97 -13.11
C ALA A 36 -9.04 -8.05 -13.85
N PHE A 37 -8.78 -6.75 -13.89
CA PHE A 37 -9.61 -5.82 -14.66
C PHE A 37 -9.03 -5.65 -16.08
N PRO A 38 -9.84 -5.69 -17.17
CA PRO A 38 -11.30 -5.69 -17.23
C PRO A 38 -11.92 -7.08 -17.52
N GLU A 39 -11.57 -8.14 -16.79
CA GLU A 39 -12.15 -9.46 -17.03
C GLU A 39 -13.67 -9.54 -16.82
N HIS A 40 -14.29 -10.46 -17.56
CA HIS A 40 -15.72 -10.75 -17.46
C HIS A 40 -16.00 -11.65 -16.26
N LEU A 41 -17.13 -11.42 -15.60
CA LEU A 41 -17.61 -12.27 -14.52
C LEU A 41 -18.22 -13.56 -15.06
N ALA A 42 -17.92 -14.68 -14.40
CA ALA A 42 -18.56 -15.96 -14.70
C ALA A 42 -19.88 -16.10 -13.93
N VAL A 43 -20.94 -16.57 -14.59
CA VAL A 43 -22.21 -16.88 -13.90
C VAL A 43 -21.95 -17.96 -12.83
N GLY A 44 -22.44 -17.73 -11.61
CA GLY A 44 -22.19 -18.58 -10.45
C GLY A 44 -20.91 -18.22 -9.67
N GLN A 45 -20.08 -17.31 -10.17
CA GLN A 45 -18.94 -16.79 -9.42
C GLN A 45 -19.42 -16.12 -8.12
N THR A 46 -18.69 -16.37 -7.04
CA THR A 46 -18.99 -15.81 -5.73
C THR A 46 -18.12 -14.59 -5.49
N LEU A 47 -18.74 -13.47 -5.12
CA LEU A 47 -18.08 -12.20 -4.82
C LEU A 47 -18.29 -11.82 -3.36
N VAL A 48 -17.23 -11.37 -2.71
CA VAL A 48 -17.23 -10.71 -1.40
C VAL A 48 -17.43 -9.22 -1.64
N ILE A 49 -18.53 -8.68 -1.11
CA ILE A 49 -18.91 -7.28 -1.25
C ILE A 49 -18.99 -6.65 0.15
N PRO A 50 -18.23 -5.58 0.44
CA PRO A 50 -18.43 -4.83 1.68
C PRO A 50 -19.79 -4.14 1.66
N ASP A 51 -20.51 -4.17 2.77
CA ASP A 51 -21.74 -3.40 2.92
C ASP A 51 -21.41 -1.91 2.77
N GLY A 52 -21.99 -1.26 1.75
CA GLY A 52 -21.80 0.16 1.42
C GLY A 52 -22.25 1.15 2.51
N THR A 53 -22.76 0.66 3.64
CA THR A 53 -22.65 1.37 4.91
C THR A 53 -21.20 1.35 5.34
N SER A 54 -20.41 2.24 4.73
CA SER A 54 -19.17 2.73 5.33
C SER A 54 -19.43 2.88 6.82
N GLY A 55 -18.73 2.09 7.64
CA GLY A 55 -18.68 2.35 9.08
C GLY A 55 -18.34 3.83 9.18
N GLY A 56 -19.29 4.64 9.67
CA GLY A 56 -19.38 6.06 9.33
C GLY A 56 -18.01 6.71 9.38
N ALA A 57 -17.64 7.40 8.29
CA ALA A 57 -16.31 7.97 8.03
C ALA A 57 -15.34 7.72 9.21
N MET A 58 -14.74 6.52 9.25
CA MET A 58 -13.51 6.35 10.01
C MET A 58 -12.64 7.50 9.50
N GLY A 59 -12.29 8.44 10.37
CA GLY A 59 -11.73 9.73 9.96
C GLY A 59 -10.51 9.57 9.05
N GLU A 60 -9.94 10.68 8.59
CA GLU A 60 -8.71 10.62 7.82
C GLU A 60 -7.66 9.75 8.55
N MET A 61 -7.16 8.73 7.85
CA MET A 61 -6.12 7.85 8.33
C MET A 61 -4.84 8.20 7.58
N GLU A 62 -3.76 8.39 8.31
CA GLU A 62 -2.43 8.46 7.72
C GLU A 62 -1.81 7.06 7.69
N VAL A 63 -1.25 6.70 6.54
CA VAL A 63 -0.67 5.38 6.32
C VAL A 63 0.79 5.54 5.89
N ASN A 64 1.70 4.95 6.64
CA ASN A 64 3.11 4.85 6.27
C ASN A 64 3.47 3.40 5.96
N ALA A 65 4.30 3.18 4.94
CA ALA A 65 4.93 1.90 4.67
C ALA A 65 6.43 2.10 4.42
N TYR A 66 7.23 1.12 4.83
CA TYR A 66 8.65 1.10 4.47
C TYR A 66 8.92 0.14 3.30
N ALA A 67 9.94 0.44 2.50
CA ALA A 67 10.36 -0.42 1.41
C ALA A 67 11.89 -0.41 1.26
N TYR A 68 12.45 -1.55 0.87
CA TYR A 68 13.84 -1.61 0.43
C TYR A 68 13.95 -1.14 -1.02
N PRO A 69 15.10 -0.56 -1.44
CA PRO A 69 15.35 -0.21 -2.84
C PRO A 69 15.18 -1.37 -3.84
N SER A 70 15.26 -2.61 -3.36
CA SER A 70 15.07 -3.84 -4.14
C SER A 70 13.60 -4.27 -4.29
N ILE A 71 12.64 -3.47 -3.85
CA ILE A 71 11.21 -3.75 -4.06
C ILE A 71 10.91 -3.84 -5.57
N GLN A 72 10.02 -4.76 -5.96
CA GLN A 72 9.60 -4.87 -7.36
C GLN A 72 8.67 -3.70 -7.74
N ASP A 73 8.80 -3.19 -8.96
CA ASP A 73 8.07 -2.00 -9.42
C ASP A 73 6.55 -2.19 -9.43
N ASP A 74 6.08 -3.40 -9.74
CA ASP A 74 4.66 -3.76 -9.74
C ASP A 74 4.07 -3.75 -8.33
N VAL A 75 4.78 -4.35 -7.38
CA VAL A 75 4.43 -4.32 -5.96
C VAL A 75 4.40 -2.87 -5.46
N LEU A 76 5.43 -2.07 -5.76
CA LEU A 76 5.45 -0.67 -5.33
C LEU A 76 4.27 0.11 -5.92
N ALA A 77 3.98 -0.05 -7.21
CA ALA A 77 2.88 0.63 -7.88
C ALA A 77 1.51 0.22 -7.35
N GLU A 78 1.33 -1.03 -6.94
CA GLU A 78 0.07 -1.53 -6.36
C GLU A 78 -0.25 -0.85 -5.03
N TYR A 79 0.76 -0.64 -4.16
CA TYR A 79 0.52 -0.13 -2.80
C TYR A 79 0.57 1.39 -2.68
N LEU A 80 1.32 2.10 -3.53
CA LEU A 80 1.45 3.56 -3.46
C LEU A 80 0.12 4.33 -3.34
N PRO A 81 -0.96 3.99 -4.07
CA PRO A 81 -2.24 4.71 -3.97
C PRO A 81 -2.89 4.69 -2.57
N TYR A 82 -2.43 3.81 -1.68
CA TYR A 82 -2.96 3.66 -0.32
C TYR A 82 -2.10 4.33 0.75
N LEU A 83 -0.99 4.97 0.37
CA LEU A 83 -0.02 5.52 1.31
C LEU A 83 -0.14 7.04 1.43
N THR A 84 0.02 7.53 2.66
CA THR A 84 0.35 8.95 2.94
C THR A 84 1.85 9.16 2.86
N TYR A 85 2.61 8.20 3.39
CA TYR A 85 4.08 8.23 3.44
C TYR A 85 4.71 6.95 2.90
N LEU A 86 5.82 7.10 2.18
CA LEU A 86 6.72 6.00 1.82
C LEU A 86 8.06 6.22 2.51
N THR A 87 8.56 5.21 3.22
CA THR A 87 9.83 5.27 3.95
C THR A 87 10.87 4.33 3.31
N PRO A 88 11.77 4.83 2.45
CA PRO A 88 12.88 4.02 1.95
C PRO A 88 13.80 3.59 3.11
N PHE A 89 14.11 2.30 3.17
CA PHE A 89 14.92 1.73 4.24
C PHE A 89 16.36 1.49 3.75
N THR A 90 17.38 2.12 4.34
CA THR A 90 17.39 3.26 5.28
C THR A 90 18.71 4.00 5.13
N TRP A 91 18.75 5.29 5.48
CA TRP A 91 20.02 6.00 5.67
C TRP A 91 20.73 5.43 6.92
N MET A 92 22.01 5.10 6.78
CA MET A 92 22.83 4.59 7.90
C MET A 92 23.66 5.73 8.48
N ALA A 93 23.44 6.00 9.76
CA ALA A 93 24.24 6.97 10.51
C ALA A 93 25.51 6.31 11.06
N ASP A 94 26.62 7.05 11.06
CA ASP A 94 27.87 6.65 11.71
C ASP A 94 28.13 7.46 13.00
N ALA A 95 29.11 7.02 13.79
CA ALA A 95 29.45 7.66 15.06
C ALA A 95 30.06 9.06 14.94
N ALA A 96 30.39 9.51 13.72
CA ALA A 96 30.85 10.87 13.44
C ALA A 96 29.70 11.78 12.94
N GLY A 97 28.46 11.28 12.89
CA GLY A 97 27.30 11.99 12.36
C GLY A 97 27.19 11.97 10.83
N GLY A 98 28.02 11.18 10.15
CA GLY A 98 27.91 10.95 8.72
C GLY A 98 26.70 10.08 8.38
N LEU A 99 26.16 10.27 7.16
CA LEU A 99 25.01 9.54 6.65
C LEU A 99 25.36 8.84 5.34
N THR A 100 25.11 7.54 5.27
CA THR A 100 25.24 6.73 4.04
C THR A 100 23.86 6.49 3.43
N PRO A 101 23.62 6.84 2.15
CA PRO A 101 22.32 6.67 1.50
C PRO A 101 22.00 5.20 1.16
N PRO A 102 20.72 4.81 1.10
CA PRO A 102 20.30 3.48 0.67
C PRO A 102 20.21 3.29 -0.86
N GLY A 103 20.28 4.37 -1.66
CA GLY A 103 20.00 4.33 -3.10
C GLY A 103 18.49 4.30 -3.39
N ASP A 104 17.76 5.25 -2.81
CA ASP A 104 16.30 5.33 -2.78
C ASP A 104 15.67 6.25 -3.85
N GLU A 105 16.45 6.72 -4.83
CA GLU A 105 16.00 7.71 -5.81
C GLU A 105 14.79 7.25 -6.62
N ALA A 106 14.74 5.95 -6.96
CA ALA A 106 13.62 5.33 -7.67
C ALA A 106 12.34 5.33 -6.82
N LEU A 107 12.45 4.98 -5.52
CA LEU A 107 11.33 4.96 -4.58
C LEU A 107 10.79 6.37 -4.35
N ILE A 108 11.68 7.34 -4.13
CA ILE A 108 11.33 8.76 -3.96
C ILE A 108 10.60 9.29 -5.20
N THR A 109 11.12 8.98 -6.39
CA THR A 109 10.49 9.40 -7.65
C THR A 109 9.11 8.79 -7.83
N ALA A 110 8.94 7.50 -7.51
CA ALA A 110 7.65 6.82 -7.59
C ALA A 110 6.63 7.39 -6.59
N ALA A 111 7.06 7.69 -5.36
CA ALA A 111 6.23 8.28 -4.33
C ALA A 111 5.66 9.64 -4.77
N TYR A 112 6.51 10.55 -5.24
CA TYR A 112 6.06 11.87 -5.70
C TYR A 112 5.08 11.79 -6.88
N ARG A 113 5.25 10.84 -7.80
CA ARG A 113 4.31 10.63 -8.92
C ARG A 113 2.90 10.24 -8.47
N GLN A 114 2.77 9.65 -7.28
CA GLN A 114 1.51 9.20 -6.69
C GLN A 114 1.02 10.10 -5.55
N ASN A 115 1.60 11.30 -5.38
CA ASN A 115 1.33 12.21 -4.26
C ASN A 115 1.57 11.58 -2.88
N VAL A 116 2.51 10.64 -2.79
CA VAL A 116 2.96 10.04 -1.52
C VAL A 116 4.20 10.79 -1.04
N ALA A 117 4.21 11.21 0.23
CA ALA A 117 5.35 11.94 0.79
C ALA A 117 6.48 10.96 1.20
N PRO A 118 7.69 11.07 0.63
CA PRO A 118 8.82 10.27 1.09
C PRO A 118 9.24 10.72 2.51
N MET A 119 9.44 9.76 3.41
CA MET A 119 9.92 9.99 4.76
C MET A 119 11.32 9.40 4.92
N MET A 120 12.27 10.22 5.37
CA MET A 120 13.64 9.79 5.58
C MET A 120 13.75 8.90 6.82
N SER A 121 14.12 7.64 6.64
CA SER A 121 14.52 6.76 7.75
C SER A 121 16.03 6.87 7.97
N VAL A 122 16.44 7.14 9.21
CA VAL A 122 17.85 7.15 9.64
C VAL A 122 18.01 6.14 10.76
N ALA A 123 18.99 5.24 10.64
CA ALA A 123 19.22 4.18 11.63
C ALA A 123 20.70 4.01 11.95
N ASN A 124 20.98 3.64 13.21
CA ASN A 124 22.29 3.25 13.73
C ASN A 124 22.66 1.80 13.33
N LEU A 125 22.50 1.45 12.06
CA LEU A 125 22.83 0.13 11.53
C LEU A 125 24.30 0.06 11.12
N ARG A 126 24.89 -1.12 11.31
CA ARG A 126 26.21 -1.43 10.74
C ARG A 126 26.06 -1.80 9.27
N PRO A 127 27.07 -1.54 8.41
CA PRO A 127 27.06 -1.99 7.01
C PRO A 127 26.87 -3.52 6.85
N ALA A 128 27.38 -4.30 7.82
CA ALA A 128 27.22 -5.77 7.84
C ALA A 128 25.85 -6.23 8.38
N GLY A 129 24.96 -5.28 8.71
CA GLY A 129 23.68 -5.53 9.37
C GLY A 129 23.75 -5.46 10.90
N GLY A 130 22.57 -5.33 11.50
CA GLY A 130 22.39 -5.21 12.95
C GLY A 130 22.57 -3.80 13.48
N PHE A 131 21.84 -3.49 14.56
CA PHE A 131 21.93 -2.21 15.25
C PHE A 131 23.21 -2.10 16.09
N SER A 132 23.73 -0.88 16.22
CA SER A 132 24.93 -0.59 17.01
C SER A 132 24.64 0.37 18.15
N SER A 133 24.73 -0.10 19.39
CA SER A 133 24.59 0.73 20.58
C SER A 133 25.64 1.83 20.65
N ASP A 134 26.87 1.55 20.20
CA ASP A 134 27.96 2.54 20.20
C ASP A 134 27.67 3.71 19.26
N ILE A 135 27.08 3.44 18.08
CA ILE A 135 26.66 4.49 17.15
C ILE A 135 25.49 5.27 17.75
N ALA A 136 24.49 4.58 18.30
CA ALA A 136 23.36 5.25 18.94
C ALA A 136 23.76 6.12 20.14
N HIS A 137 24.82 5.76 20.86
CA HIS A 137 25.33 6.56 21.97
C HIS A 137 26.13 7.79 21.50
N ALA A 138 26.77 7.69 20.33
CA ALA A 138 27.60 8.75 19.77
C ALA A 138 26.79 9.84 19.03
N LEU A 139 25.56 9.53 18.62
CA LEU A 139 24.60 10.46 18.01
C LEU A 139 23.85 11.26 19.08
#